data_AF-A0A4Q4CXS1-F1
#
_entry.id   AF-A0A4Q4CXS1-F1
#
_cell.length_a   1.000
_cell.length_b   1.000
_cell.length_c   1.000
_cell.angle_alpha   90.00
_cell.angle_beta   90.00
_cell.angle_gamma   90.00
#
_symmetry.space_group_name_H-M   'P 1'
#
loop_
_entity.id
_entity.type
_entity.pdbx_description
1 polymer ?
#
loop_
_entity_poly.entity_id
_entity_poly.type
_entity_poly.pdbx_seq_one_letter_code
_entity_poly.pdbx_strand_id
1 'polypeptide(L)'
;MGLHEGSFTRSDFPRVTTHEAVHVLADQWGDGSPPIWVIEGLATWGEYGKDALLAEHGGLIRSGWSRFEKVAPKEYEAFHDPSVETIAYKSGGAVFAYLEDTGGRDAVYEVASTFYGNQSRQEAARKLGRSEKDLLAATKKWLRA
;
A
#
# COMPACT_ATOMS: atom_id res chain seq x y z
N MET A 1 -19.40 12.03 -22.12
CA MET A 1 -19.48 12.17 -20.66
C MET A 1 -18.35 11.34 -20.09
N GLY A 2 -17.41 12.00 -19.39
CA GLY A 2 -16.11 11.41 -19.03
C GLY A 2 -16.22 10.40 -17.89
N LEU A 3 -15.25 9.49 -17.82
CA LEU A 3 -15.08 8.46 -16.77
C LEU A 3 -15.29 8.96 -15.33
N HIS A 4 -15.15 10.27 -15.09
CA HIS A 4 -15.29 10.91 -13.79
C HIS A 4 -16.73 11.01 -13.27
N GLU A 5 -17.75 11.20 -14.12
CA GLU A 5 -19.14 11.39 -13.66
C GLU A 5 -19.74 10.10 -13.07
N GLY A 6 -19.33 8.95 -13.62
CA GLY A 6 -19.68 7.63 -13.10
C GLY A 6 -19.11 7.38 -11.71
N SER A 7 -17.91 7.88 -11.40
CA SER A 7 -17.28 7.68 -10.08
C SER A 7 -18.09 8.30 -8.95
N PHE A 8 -18.71 9.47 -9.16
CA PHE A 8 -19.54 10.16 -8.16
C PHE A 8 -20.87 9.46 -7.82
N THR A 9 -21.27 8.46 -8.62
CA THR A 9 -22.55 7.74 -8.44
C THR A 9 -22.38 6.31 -7.95
N ARG A 10 -21.14 5.87 -7.71
CA ARG A 10 -20.86 4.52 -7.20
C ARG A 10 -21.19 4.42 -5.71
N SER A 11 -21.64 3.25 -5.30
CA SER A 11 -21.91 2.94 -3.88
C SER A 11 -20.65 2.97 -3.00
N ASP A 12 -19.47 2.83 -3.59
CA ASP A 12 -18.16 2.89 -2.92
C ASP A 12 -17.47 4.25 -3.04
N PHE A 13 -18.16 5.31 -3.50
CA PHE A 13 -17.58 6.64 -3.71
C PHE A 13 -16.79 7.19 -2.50
N PRO A 14 -17.26 7.10 -1.24
CA PRO A 14 -16.48 7.57 -0.09
C PRO A 14 -15.14 6.84 0.08
N ARG A 15 -15.09 5.54 -0.25
CA ARG A 15 -13.86 4.74 -0.20
C ARG A 15 -12.89 5.15 -1.31
N VAL A 16 -13.38 5.22 -2.55
CA VAL A 16 -12.57 5.66 -3.71
C VAL A 16 -12.04 7.07 -3.49
N THR A 17 -12.86 8.01 -3.03
CA THR A 17 -12.38 9.38 -2.76
C THR A 17 -11.34 9.45 -1.64
N THR A 18 -11.47 8.62 -0.61
CA THR A 18 -10.45 8.53 0.44
C THR A 18 -9.14 7.99 -0.12
N HIS A 19 -9.21 6.95 -0.97
CA HIS A 19 -8.05 6.39 -1.66
C HIS A 19 -7.33 7.45 -2.50
N GLU A 20 -8.04 8.16 -3.38
CA GLU A 20 -7.45 9.19 -4.24
C GLU A 20 -6.94 10.40 -3.43
N ALA A 21 -7.62 10.76 -2.33
CA ALA A 21 -7.16 11.84 -1.46
C ALA A 21 -5.81 11.51 -0.80
N VAL A 22 -5.55 10.23 -0.48
CA VAL A 22 -4.25 9.82 0.06
C VAL A 22 -3.13 10.05 -0.95
N HIS A 23 -3.33 9.76 -2.24
CA HIS A 23 -2.34 10.04 -3.28
C HIS A 23 -1.98 11.54 -3.31
N VAL A 24 -3.00 12.40 -3.35
CA VAL A 24 -2.81 13.86 -3.37
C VAL A 24 -2.09 14.39 -2.12
N LEU A 25 -2.39 13.83 -0.96
CA LEU A 25 -1.77 14.25 0.31
C LEU A 25 -0.34 13.71 0.46
N ALA A 26 -0.08 12.47 0.04
CA ALA A 26 1.22 11.83 0.17
C ALA A 26 2.27 12.44 -0.77
N ASP A 27 1.87 12.89 -1.96
CA ASP A 27 2.74 13.62 -2.91
C ASP A 27 3.32 14.91 -2.31
N GLN A 28 2.74 15.44 -1.24
CA GLN A 28 3.27 16.63 -0.56
C GLN A 28 4.51 16.33 0.31
N TRP A 29 4.85 15.06 0.53
CA TRP A 29 6.02 14.67 1.32
C TRP A 29 7.35 14.78 0.57
N GLY A 30 7.34 14.91 -0.76
CA GLY A 30 8.55 15.14 -1.55
C GLY A 30 8.41 14.75 -3.01
N ASP A 31 9.53 14.80 -3.72
CA ASP A 31 9.66 14.49 -5.15
C ASP A 31 10.28 13.10 -5.39
N GLY A 32 10.16 12.20 -4.42
CA GLY A 32 10.66 10.84 -4.52
C GLY A 32 9.90 10.00 -5.53
N SER A 33 10.42 8.80 -5.78
CA SER A 33 9.78 7.80 -6.65
C SER A 33 9.50 6.53 -5.83
N PRO A 34 8.48 6.58 -4.95
CA PRO A 34 8.12 5.42 -4.14
C PRO A 34 7.75 4.22 -5.01
N PRO A 35 8.02 2.97 -4.57
CA PRO A 35 7.56 1.80 -5.29
C PRO A 35 6.03 1.75 -5.31
N ILE A 36 5.45 1.17 -6.38
CA ILE A 36 3.99 1.19 -6.58
C ILE A 36 3.21 0.57 -5.41
N TRP A 37 3.77 -0.47 -4.77
CA TRP A 37 3.13 -1.07 -3.60
C TRP A 37 3.03 -0.11 -2.40
N VAL A 38 3.94 0.86 -2.27
CA VAL A 38 3.86 1.91 -1.24
C VAL A 38 2.74 2.88 -1.58
N ILE A 39 2.67 3.33 -2.84
CA ILE A 39 1.66 4.28 -3.32
C ILE A 39 0.26 3.68 -3.12
N GLU A 40 0.00 2.56 -3.79
CA GLU A 40 -1.31 1.92 -3.79
C GLU A 40 -1.63 1.25 -2.44
N GLY A 41 -0.59 0.79 -1.73
CA GLY A 41 -0.75 0.22 -0.41
C GLY A 41 -1.15 1.24 0.63
N LEU A 42 -0.55 2.43 0.64
CA LEU A 42 -0.91 3.49 1.59
C LEU A 42 -2.33 3.95 1.35
N ALA A 43 -2.70 4.17 0.09
CA ALA A 43 -4.05 4.56 -0.29
C ALA A 43 -5.08 3.47 0.04
N THR A 44 -4.76 2.19 -0.20
CA THR A 44 -5.61 1.07 0.22
C THR A 44 -5.74 0.99 1.74
N TRP A 45 -4.67 1.25 2.50
CA TRP A 45 -4.77 1.31 3.97
C TRP A 45 -5.60 2.51 4.42
N GLY A 46 -5.46 3.69 3.80
CA GLY A 46 -6.28 4.86 4.13
C GLY A 46 -7.76 4.67 3.81
N GLU A 47 -8.07 3.94 2.73
CA GLU A 47 -9.42 3.59 2.30
C GLU A 47 -10.16 2.68 3.30
N TYR A 48 -9.46 1.69 3.89
CA TYR A 48 -10.08 0.66 4.74
C TYR A 48 -9.76 0.81 6.23
N GLY A 49 -8.55 1.23 6.58
CA GLY A 49 -7.92 1.00 7.88
C GLY A 49 -7.54 -0.48 8.10
N LYS A 50 -6.71 -0.75 9.11
CA LYS A 50 -6.25 -2.12 9.45
C LYS A 50 -7.40 -3.11 9.62
N ASP A 51 -8.36 -2.81 10.50
CA ASP A 51 -9.34 -3.79 10.94
C ASP A 51 -10.31 -4.18 9.81
N ALA A 52 -10.84 -3.21 9.07
CA ALA A 52 -11.75 -3.50 7.95
C ALA A 52 -11.02 -4.18 6.79
N LEU A 53 -9.78 -3.78 6.48
CA LEU A 53 -8.98 -4.43 5.44
C LEU A 53 -8.77 -5.92 5.73
N LEU A 54 -8.40 -6.26 6.97
CA LEU A 54 -8.18 -7.65 7.37
C LEU A 54 -9.48 -8.44 7.48
N ALA A 55 -10.56 -7.82 7.94
CA ALA A 55 -11.87 -8.45 8.03
C ALA A 55 -12.43 -8.80 6.64
N GLU A 56 -12.36 -7.86 5.68
CA GLU A 56 -12.93 -8.02 4.34
C GLU A 56 -12.01 -8.83 3.41
N HIS A 57 -10.68 -8.67 3.53
CA HIS A 57 -9.73 -9.19 2.55
C HIS A 57 -8.63 -10.08 3.13
N GLY A 58 -8.60 -10.35 4.45
CA GLY A 58 -7.52 -11.12 5.08
C GLY A 58 -7.29 -12.52 4.48
N GLY A 59 -8.36 -13.22 4.06
CA GLY A 59 -8.24 -14.51 3.37
C GLY A 59 -7.57 -14.39 1.99
N LEU A 60 -7.94 -13.38 1.21
CA LEU A 60 -7.34 -13.08 -0.09
C LEU A 60 -5.87 -12.69 0.07
N ILE A 61 -5.56 -11.81 1.04
CA ILE A 61 -4.20 -11.36 1.34
C ILE A 61 -3.32 -12.55 1.72
N ARG A 62 -3.75 -13.39 2.67
CA ARG A 62 -2.97 -14.55 3.12
C ARG A 62 -2.69 -15.55 2.01
N SER A 63 -3.69 -15.87 1.18
CA SER A 63 -3.54 -16.83 0.07
C SER A 63 -2.77 -16.24 -1.13
N GLY A 64 -2.91 -14.93 -1.37
CA GLY A 64 -2.28 -14.21 -2.47
C GLY A 64 -0.87 -13.69 -2.19
N TRP A 65 -0.40 -13.70 -0.93
CA TRP A 65 0.84 -13.06 -0.50
C TRP A 65 2.06 -13.43 -1.35
N SER A 66 2.23 -14.72 -1.65
CA SER A 66 3.38 -15.20 -2.46
C SER A 66 3.38 -14.66 -3.90
N ARG A 67 2.21 -14.24 -4.42
CA ARG A 67 2.12 -13.54 -5.72
C ARG A 67 2.49 -12.07 -5.55
N PHE A 68 1.98 -11.43 -4.51
CA PHE A 68 2.34 -10.06 -4.18
C PHE A 68 3.86 -9.88 -3.97
N GLU A 69 4.53 -10.76 -3.22
CA GLU A 69 5.99 -10.69 -3.01
C GLU A 69 6.79 -10.70 -4.33
N LYS A 70 6.25 -11.31 -5.39
CA LYS A 70 6.89 -11.33 -6.71
C LYS A 70 6.63 -10.05 -7.52
N VAL A 71 5.58 -9.31 -7.19
CA VAL A 71 5.10 -8.15 -7.94
C VAL A 71 5.47 -6.83 -7.24
N ALA A 72 5.50 -6.80 -5.90
CA ALA A 72 5.91 -5.63 -5.12
C ALA A 72 7.23 -4.99 -5.57
N PRO A 73 8.33 -5.73 -5.87
CA PRO A 73 9.56 -5.10 -6.31
C PRO A 73 9.54 -4.65 -7.79
N LYS A 74 8.46 -4.94 -8.53
CA LYS A 74 8.36 -4.63 -9.97
C LYS A 74 7.79 -3.23 -10.21
N GLU A 75 7.88 -2.81 -11.47
CA GLU A 75 7.34 -1.54 -11.95
C GLU A 75 5.83 -1.60 -12.22
N TYR A 76 5.27 -0.44 -12.57
CA TYR A 76 3.84 -0.18 -12.77
C TYR A 76 3.07 -1.27 -13.51
N GLU A 77 3.49 -1.66 -14.70
CA GLU A 77 2.72 -2.58 -15.55
C GLU A 77 2.53 -3.96 -14.92
N ALA A 78 3.52 -4.43 -14.15
CA ALA A 78 3.43 -5.72 -13.48
C ALA A 78 2.52 -5.66 -12.24
N PHE A 79 2.42 -4.49 -11.61
CA PHE A 79 1.54 -4.26 -10.46
C PHE A 79 0.07 -4.17 -10.88
N HIS A 80 -0.19 -3.51 -12.01
CA HIS A 80 -1.51 -3.33 -12.61
C HIS A 80 -1.91 -4.45 -13.59
N ASP A 81 -1.24 -5.60 -13.55
CA ASP A 81 -1.69 -6.77 -14.30
C ASP A 81 -3.06 -7.23 -13.72
N PRO A 82 -4.13 -7.31 -14.53
CA PRO A 82 -5.47 -7.64 -14.04
C PRO A 82 -5.59 -8.97 -13.28
N SER A 83 -4.65 -9.90 -13.49
CA SER A 83 -4.63 -11.19 -12.80
C SER A 83 -4.15 -11.12 -11.35
N VAL A 84 -3.52 -10.01 -10.96
CA VAL A 84 -2.90 -9.83 -9.64
C VAL A 84 -3.22 -8.49 -9.00
N GLU A 85 -3.70 -7.49 -9.73
CA GLU A 85 -3.90 -6.12 -9.27
C GLU A 85 -4.67 -6.04 -7.95
N THR A 86 -5.86 -6.67 -7.87
CA THR A 86 -6.63 -6.67 -6.62
C THR A 86 -5.84 -7.25 -5.44
N ILE A 87 -5.09 -8.34 -5.66
CA ILE A 87 -4.25 -8.94 -4.62
C ILE A 87 -3.10 -7.99 -4.25
N ALA A 88 -2.50 -7.33 -5.24
CA ALA A 88 -1.37 -6.43 -5.06
C ALA A 88 -1.75 -5.21 -4.21
N TYR A 89 -2.88 -4.57 -4.51
CA TYR A 89 -3.45 -3.46 -3.73
C TYR A 89 -3.70 -3.87 -2.28
N LYS A 90 -4.49 -4.94 -2.07
CA LYS A 90 -4.85 -5.38 -0.71
C LYS A 90 -3.64 -5.85 0.10
N SER A 91 -2.66 -6.48 -0.56
CA SER A 91 -1.43 -6.91 0.11
C SER A 91 -0.49 -5.74 0.42
N GLY A 92 -0.42 -4.72 -0.43
CA GLY A 92 0.27 -3.46 -0.14
C GLY A 92 -0.33 -2.77 1.08
N GLY A 93 -1.67 -2.67 1.15
CA GLY A 93 -2.37 -2.14 2.33
C GLY A 93 -2.08 -2.95 3.59
N ALA A 94 -1.91 -4.27 3.48
CA ALA A 94 -1.58 -5.11 4.62
C ALA A 94 -0.17 -4.82 5.20
N VAL A 95 0.77 -4.30 4.41
CA VAL A 95 2.08 -3.85 4.92
C VAL A 95 1.89 -2.65 5.86
N PHE A 96 1.07 -1.68 5.48
CA PHE A 96 0.77 -0.53 6.34
C PHE A 96 -0.11 -0.91 7.54
N ALA A 97 -1.01 -1.86 7.37
CA ALA A 97 -1.76 -2.45 8.48
C ALA A 97 -0.84 -3.11 9.52
N TYR A 98 0.21 -3.82 9.06
CA TYR A 98 1.25 -4.38 9.94
C TYR A 98 2.04 -3.29 10.67
N LEU A 99 2.40 -2.20 9.99
CA LEU A 99 3.10 -1.07 10.60
C LEU A 99 2.22 -0.41 11.68
N GLU A 100 0.94 -0.18 11.39
CA GLU A 100 -0.03 0.33 12.38
C GLU A 100 -0.16 -0.59 13.59
N ASP A 101 -0.20 -1.91 13.37
CA ASP A 101 -0.34 -2.89 14.44
C ASP A 101 0.86 -2.92 15.39
N THR A 102 2.07 -2.75 14.84
CA THR A 102 3.32 -2.93 15.60
C THR A 102 3.95 -1.63 16.11
N GLY A 103 3.64 -0.49 15.49
CA GLY A 103 4.23 0.81 15.83
C GLY A 103 3.23 1.97 15.78
N GLY A 104 1.94 1.70 15.63
CA GLY A 104 0.91 2.73 15.50
C GLY A 104 0.99 3.50 14.18
N ARG A 105 0.18 4.56 14.07
CA ARG A 105 0.12 5.39 12.86
C ARG A 105 1.43 6.14 12.57
N ASP A 106 2.21 6.44 13.61
CA ASP A 106 3.51 7.09 13.43
C ASP A 106 4.46 6.23 12.58
N ALA A 107 4.47 4.91 12.79
CA ALA A 107 5.26 3.98 11.97
C ALA A 107 4.77 3.92 10.51
N VAL A 108 3.46 4.06 10.27
CA VAL A 108 2.89 4.16 8.91
C VAL A 108 3.43 5.41 8.23
N TYR A 109 3.35 6.56 8.89
CA TYR A 109 3.77 7.85 8.32
C TYR A 109 5.28 7.94 8.15
N GLU A 110 6.07 7.42 9.09
CA GLU A 110 7.53 7.36 8.97
C GLU A 110 7.95 6.58 7.72
N VAL A 111 7.41 5.36 7.55
CA VAL A 111 7.74 4.53 6.38
C VAL A 111 7.27 5.18 5.10
N ALA A 112 6.00 5.64 5.04
CA ALA A 112 5.44 6.24 3.85
C ALA A 112 6.19 7.52 3.44
N SER A 113 6.32 8.49 4.34
CA SER A 113 7.02 9.75 4.06
C SER A 113 8.49 9.53 3.70
N THR A 114 9.14 8.49 4.25
CA THR A 114 10.51 8.14 3.85
C THR A 114 10.58 7.62 2.43
N PHE A 115 9.62 6.83 1.95
CA PHE A 115 9.62 6.42 0.54
C PHE A 115 9.28 7.59 -0.41
N TYR A 116 8.31 8.43 -0.04
CA TYR A 116 7.91 9.59 -0.85
C TYR A 116 8.96 10.72 -0.86
N GLY A 117 9.72 10.89 0.22
CA GLY A 117 10.72 11.95 0.35
C GLY A 117 12.12 11.61 -0.17
N ASN A 118 12.30 10.47 -0.85
CA ASN A 118 13.63 10.00 -1.27
C ASN A 118 13.67 9.56 -2.73
N GLN A 119 14.79 9.86 -3.38
CA GLN A 119 14.99 9.71 -4.82
C GLN A 119 15.18 8.25 -5.27
N SER A 120 15.37 7.32 -4.33
CA SER A 120 15.51 5.89 -4.64
C SER A 120 15.06 4.98 -3.51
N ARG A 121 14.68 3.76 -3.87
CA ARG A 121 14.31 2.69 -2.91
C ARG A 121 15.46 2.36 -1.95
N GLN A 122 16.70 2.40 -2.45
CA GLN A 122 17.91 2.13 -1.67
C GLN A 122 18.16 3.24 -0.63
N GLU A 123 17.93 4.50 -0.99
CA GLU A 123 18.06 5.61 -0.05
C GLU A 123 17.00 5.54 1.05
N ALA A 124 15.74 5.28 0.68
CA ALA A 124 14.65 5.09 1.64
C ALA A 124 14.96 3.93 2.61
N ALA A 125 15.38 2.78 2.09
CA ALA A 125 15.75 1.62 2.91
C ALA A 125 16.91 1.94 3.89
N ARG A 126 17.91 2.70 3.44
CA ARG A 126 19.02 3.14 4.30
C ARG A 126 18.54 4.06 5.42
N LYS A 127 17.64 5.01 5.14
CA LYS A 127 17.07 5.92 6.15
C LYS A 127 16.19 5.18 7.16
N LEU A 128 15.39 4.22 6.70
CA LEU A 128 14.54 3.39 7.55
C LEU A 128 15.32 2.35 8.37
N GLY A 129 16.59 2.10 8.04
CA GLY A 129 17.37 1.02 8.65
C GLY A 129 16.83 -0.39 8.35
N ARG A 130 15.93 -0.51 7.36
CA ARG A 130 15.29 -1.77 6.95
C ARG A 130 14.94 -1.73 5.47
N SER A 131 15.09 -2.86 4.80
CA SER A 131 14.76 -2.99 3.37
C SER A 131 13.28 -3.26 3.14
N GLU A 132 12.82 -3.06 1.90
CA GLU A 132 11.49 -3.51 1.45
C GLU A 132 11.31 -5.02 1.70
N LYS A 133 12.36 -5.82 1.45
CA LYS A 133 12.33 -7.26 1.72
C LYS A 133 12.07 -7.56 3.19
N ASP A 134 12.64 -6.78 4.10
CA ASP A 134 12.42 -6.95 5.55
C ASP A 134 11.01 -6.54 5.96
N LEU A 135 10.46 -5.48 5.36
CA LEU A 135 9.06 -5.06 5.56
C LEU A 135 8.09 -6.16 5.10
N LEU A 136 8.29 -6.69 3.89
CA LEU A 136 7.46 -7.76 3.34
C LEU A 136 7.57 -9.05 4.16
N ALA A 137 8.78 -9.44 4.56
CA ALA A 137 9.01 -10.63 5.38
C ALA A 137 8.36 -10.51 6.77
N ALA A 138 8.48 -9.34 7.41
CA ALA A 138 7.84 -9.08 8.71
C ALA A 138 6.31 -9.11 8.60
N THR A 139 5.75 -8.50 7.56
CA THR A 139 4.30 -8.52 7.30
C THR A 139 3.81 -9.95 7.06
N LYS A 140 4.54 -10.75 6.29
CA LYS A 140 4.21 -12.17 6.07
C LYS A 140 4.17 -12.97 7.36
N LYS A 141 5.11 -12.71 8.28
CA LYS A 141 5.15 -13.36 9.59
C LYS A 141 3.94 -12.95 10.42
N TRP A 142 3.63 -11.66 10.46
CA TRP A 142 2.47 -11.12 11.16
C TRP A 142 1.14 -11.68 10.64
N LEU A 143 0.96 -11.80 9.32
CA LEU A 143 -0.24 -12.38 8.70
C LEU A 143 -0.49 -13.86 9.06
N ARG A 144 0.50 -14.55 9.64
CA ARG A 144 0.44 -15.97 10.03
C ARG A 144 0.32 -16.18 11.54
N ALA A 145 0.47 -15.13 12.34
CA ALA A 145 0.27 -15.17 13.78
C ALA A 145 -1.23 -15.22 14.10
#